data_AF-W7BJ86-F1
#
_entry.id   AF-W7BJ86-F1
#
_cell.length_a   1.000
_cell.length_b   1.000
_cell.length_c   1.000
_cell.angle_alpha   90.00
_cell.angle_beta   90.00
_cell.angle_gamma   90.00
#
_symmetry.space_group_name_H-M   'P 1'
#
loop_
_entity.id
_entity.type
_entity.pdbx_description
1 polymer ?
#
loop_
_entity_poly.entity_id
_entity_poly.type
_entity_poly.pdbx_seq_one_letter_code
_entity_poly.pdbx_strand_id
1 'polypeptide(L)'
;MFKRILFAGILPCLCLVTALFALTQLNDSHEEMKNQQIPSVFIHGYKGADRSLHGMIRRFDQKYHWGTDSLVIHISKSGKISESGHYRKSAKNPLINVVFENNRASLPQQALWTKKSYAIFKTKTWNYEI
;
A
#
# COMPACT_ATOMS: atom_id res chain seq x y z
N MET A 1 58.93 -1.85 -3.26
CA MET A 1 58.17 -0.63 -3.61
C MET A 1 56.72 -0.93 -4.02
N PHE A 2 56.47 -1.94 -4.86
CA PHE A 2 55.13 -2.30 -5.37
C PHE A 2 54.05 -2.53 -4.29
N LYS A 3 54.39 -3.20 -3.19
CA LYS A 3 53.46 -3.43 -2.06
C LYS A 3 52.96 -2.14 -1.41
N ARG A 4 53.79 -1.09 -1.31
CA ARG A 4 53.44 0.20 -0.67
C ARG A 4 52.46 1.01 -1.54
N ILE A 5 52.57 0.91 -2.86
CA ILE A 5 51.66 1.57 -3.81
C ILE A 5 50.32 0.83 -3.87
N LEU A 6 50.33 -0.51 -3.78
CA LEU A 6 49.10 -1.30 -3.63
C LEU A 6 48.30 -0.91 -2.39
N PHE A 7 48.94 -0.82 -1.22
CA PHE A 7 48.25 -0.44 0.03
C PHE A 7 47.76 1.01 0.02
N ALA A 8 48.49 1.94 -0.61
CA ALA A 8 48.11 3.36 -0.66
C ALA A 8 46.89 3.64 -1.57
N GLY A 9 46.65 2.82 -2.59
CA GLY A 9 45.50 2.99 -3.50
C GLY A 9 44.31 2.09 -3.19
N ILE A 10 44.56 0.83 -2.81
CA ILE A 10 43.49 -0.17 -2.63
C ILE A 10 42.73 0.05 -1.32
N LEU A 11 43.44 0.39 -0.25
CA LEU A 11 42.83 0.59 1.08
C LEU A 11 41.83 1.76 1.10
N PRO A 12 42.12 2.96 0.56
CA PRO A 12 41.12 4.04 0.49
C PRO A 12 39.97 3.73 -0.47
N CYS A 13 40.21 3.04 -1.59
CA CYS A 13 39.12 2.59 -2.47
C CYS A 13 38.20 1.59 -1.76
N LEU A 14 38.74 0.67 -0.97
CA LEU A 14 37.95 -0.26 -0.17
C LEU A 14 37.11 0.49 0.87
N CYS A 15 37.69 1.49 1.56
CA CYS A 15 36.97 2.34 2.51
C CYS A 15 35.85 3.16 1.85
N LEU A 16 36.04 3.64 0.62
CA LEU A 16 35.01 4.37 -0.12
C LEU A 16 33.86 3.45 -0.53
N VAL A 17 34.17 2.23 -0.98
CA VAL A 17 33.14 1.23 -1.33
C VAL A 17 32.34 0.81 -0.09
N THR A 18 33.01 0.60 1.05
CA THR A 18 32.31 0.26 2.29
C THR A 18 31.49 1.42 2.83
N ALA A 19 31.96 2.66 2.70
CA ALA A 19 31.19 3.85 3.08
C ALA A 19 29.94 4.03 2.19
N LEU A 20 30.07 3.86 0.87
CA LEU A 20 28.95 3.91 -0.06
C LEU A 20 27.94 2.80 0.23
N PHE A 21 28.42 1.58 0.51
CA PHE A 21 27.55 0.48 0.94
C PHE A 21 26.86 0.78 2.27
N ALA A 22 27.57 1.31 3.26
CA ALA A 22 26.98 1.70 4.53
C ALA A 22 25.90 2.78 4.38
N LEU A 23 26.10 3.78 3.50
CA LEU A 23 25.10 4.79 3.18
C LEU A 23 23.82 4.19 2.58
N THR A 24 23.92 3.10 1.81
CA THR A 24 22.72 2.39 1.31
C THR A 24 21.96 1.64 2.42
N GLN A 25 22.65 1.22 3.49
CA GLN A 25 22.05 0.48 4.60
C GLN A 25 21.40 1.39 5.66
N LEU A 26 21.70 2.70 5.66
CA LEU A 26 21.16 3.65 6.64
C LEU A 26 19.67 3.98 6.45
N ASN A 27 19.00 3.49 5.40
CA ASN A 27 17.76 4.10 4.93
C ASN A 27 16.50 3.22 4.86
N ASP A 28 16.34 2.12 5.60
CA ASP A 28 15.02 1.44 5.60
C ASP A 28 14.65 0.67 6.88
N SER A 29 14.98 1.19 8.06
CA SER A 29 14.36 0.71 9.31
C SER A 29 12.94 1.26 9.44
N HIS A 30 11.97 0.53 8.91
CA HIS A 30 10.55 0.75 9.18
C HIS A 30 10.06 -0.33 10.14
N GLU A 31 9.20 0.05 11.09
CA GLU A 31 8.61 -0.90 12.01
C GLU A 31 7.77 -1.93 11.25
N GLU A 32 7.96 -3.21 11.57
CA GLU A 32 7.09 -4.25 11.03
C GLU A 32 5.70 -4.14 11.65
N MET A 33 4.67 -4.14 10.80
CA MET A 33 3.29 -4.22 11.30
C MET A 33 2.91 -5.66 11.62
N LYS A 34 2.35 -5.88 12.81
CA LYS A 34 1.69 -7.13 13.18
C LYS A 34 0.52 -7.40 12.22
N ASN A 35 0.41 -8.65 11.76
CA ASN A 35 -0.77 -9.08 11.01
C ASN A 35 -1.94 -9.30 11.97
N GLN A 36 -2.92 -8.41 11.94
CA GLN A 36 -4.17 -8.53 12.69
C GLN A 36 -5.32 -9.02 11.81
N GLN A 37 -5.07 -9.19 10.49
CA GLN A 37 -6.09 -9.46 9.47
C GLN A 37 -7.23 -8.43 9.44
N ILE A 38 -7.01 -7.25 10.01
CA ILE A 38 -7.97 -6.15 10.01
C ILE A 38 -7.79 -5.37 8.71
N PRO A 39 -8.84 -5.26 7.87
CA PRO A 39 -8.79 -4.50 6.63
C PRO A 39 -8.76 -2.99 6.90
N SER A 40 -7.97 -2.26 6.12
CA SER A 40 -7.94 -0.79 6.13
C SER A 40 -8.59 -0.24 4.86
N VAL A 41 -9.60 0.61 5.02
CA VAL A 41 -10.35 1.22 3.91
C VAL A 41 -9.84 2.62 3.63
N PHE A 42 -9.45 2.86 2.38
CA PHE A 42 -8.95 4.13 1.88
C PHE A 42 -10.03 4.81 1.03
N ILE A 43 -10.31 6.08 1.31
CA ILE A 43 -11.32 6.87 0.61
C ILE A 43 -10.67 8.19 0.20
N HIS A 44 -10.69 8.51 -1.09
CA HIS A 44 -10.13 9.76 -1.58
C HIS A 44 -10.98 10.98 -1.17
N GLY A 45 -10.35 12.16 -1.07
CA GLY A 45 -11.05 13.42 -0.80
C GLY A 45 -11.81 13.98 -2.01
N TYR A 46 -12.36 15.18 -1.86
CA TYR A 46 -13.07 15.91 -2.92
C TYR A 46 -12.21 16.06 -4.18
N LYS A 47 -12.79 15.81 -5.36
CA LYS A 47 -12.09 15.78 -6.66
C LYS A 47 -10.93 14.76 -6.74
N GLY A 48 -10.85 13.83 -5.78
CA GLY A 48 -9.89 12.73 -5.79
C GLY A 48 -10.22 11.67 -6.83
N ALA A 49 -9.35 10.68 -6.96
CA ALA A 49 -9.52 9.51 -7.82
C ALA A 49 -8.70 8.33 -7.26
N ASP A 50 -8.70 7.18 -7.93
CA ASP A 50 -7.90 6.00 -7.56
C ASP A 50 -6.43 6.36 -7.24
N ARG A 51 -5.80 7.12 -8.14
CA ARG A 51 -4.42 7.59 -7.99
C ARG A 51 -4.13 8.45 -6.76
N SER A 52 -5.15 9.01 -6.11
CA SER A 52 -4.96 9.88 -4.93
C SER A 52 -4.34 9.12 -3.76
N LEU A 53 -4.64 7.83 -3.61
CA LEU A 53 -4.15 6.99 -2.51
C LEU A 53 -3.42 5.73 -2.99
N HIS A 54 -3.61 5.30 -4.25
CA HIS A 54 -3.00 4.10 -4.78
C HIS A 54 -1.47 4.07 -4.62
N GLY A 55 -0.79 5.20 -4.83
CA GLY A 55 0.67 5.27 -4.62
C GLY A 55 1.10 5.04 -3.16
N MET A 56 0.28 5.43 -2.19
CA MET A 56 0.51 5.16 -0.76
C MET A 56 0.27 3.69 -0.44
N ILE A 57 -0.86 3.14 -0.90
CA ILE A 57 -1.24 1.74 -0.73
C ILE A 57 -0.15 0.82 -1.29
N ARG A 58 0.32 1.09 -2.51
CA ARG A 58 1.41 0.37 -3.15
C ARG A 58 2.70 0.39 -2.33
N ARG A 59 3.04 1.52 -1.68
CA ARG A 59 4.21 1.58 -0.78
C ARG A 59 4.00 0.74 0.48
N PHE A 60 2.80 0.77 1.07
CA PHE A 60 2.48 -0.06 2.24
C PHE A 60 2.59 -1.56 1.92
N ASP A 61 2.21 -1.97 0.72
CA ASP A 61 2.36 -3.36 0.27
C ASP A 61 3.80 -3.72 -0.12
N GLN A 62 4.36 -3.00 -1.10
CA GLN A 62 5.58 -3.42 -1.77
C GLN A 62 6.86 -2.96 -1.08
N LYS A 63 6.84 -1.81 -0.38
CA LYS A 63 8.03 -1.26 0.26
C LYS A 63 8.09 -1.62 1.75
N TYR A 64 6.97 -1.46 2.46
CA TYR A 64 6.94 -1.59 3.91
C TYR A 64 6.36 -2.91 4.42
N HIS A 65 5.74 -3.70 3.53
CA HIS A 65 5.08 -4.97 3.89
C HIS A 65 4.10 -4.84 5.07
N TRP A 66 3.46 -3.68 5.20
CA TRP A 66 2.53 -3.34 6.29
C TRP A 66 1.16 -3.98 6.11
N GLY A 67 0.76 -4.18 4.85
CA GLY A 67 -0.47 -4.84 4.45
C GLY A 67 -0.39 -5.35 3.01
N THR A 68 -1.48 -5.88 2.49
CA THR A 68 -1.57 -6.42 1.12
C THR A 68 -2.58 -5.62 0.32
N ASP A 69 -2.17 -5.07 -0.84
CA ASP A 69 -3.09 -4.42 -1.78
C ASP A 69 -4.08 -5.44 -2.34
N SER A 70 -5.32 -5.39 -1.86
CA SER A 70 -6.26 -6.51 -2.00
C SER A 70 -7.40 -6.20 -2.97
N LEU A 71 -8.04 -5.04 -2.82
CA LEU A 71 -9.24 -4.69 -3.58
C LEU A 71 -9.29 -3.21 -3.89
N VAL A 72 -9.78 -2.89 -5.08
CA VAL A 72 -10.31 -1.56 -5.41
C VAL A 72 -11.80 -1.69 -5.66
N ILE A 73 -12.60 -0.98 -4.86
CA ILE A 73 -14.06 -0.89 -5.00
C ILE A 73 -14.36 0.39 -5.78
N HIS A 74 -14.86 0.23 -7.00
CA HIS A 74 -15.26 1.32 -7.87
C HIS A 74 -16.76 1.57 -7.73
N ILE A 75 -17.13 2.82 -7.50
CA ILE A 75 -18.53 3.24 -7.37
C ILE A 75 -18.81 4.25 -8.47
N SER A 76 -19.58 3.82 -9.46
CA SER A 76 -19.95 4.68 -10.60
C SER A 76 -20.79 5.88 -10.20
N LYS A 77 -20.98 6.83 -11.12
CA LYS A 77 -21.83 8.02 -10.89
C LYS A 77 -23.27 7.68 -10.48
N SER A 78 -23.80 6.55 -10.94
CA SER A 78 -25.15 6.06 -10.58
C SER A 78 -25.18 5.24 -9.29
N GLY A 79 -24.02 5.01 -8.66
CA GLY A 79 -23.89 4.19 -7.46
C GLY A 79 -23.81 2.68 -7.72
N LYS A 80 -23.67 2.23 -8.98
CA LYS A 80 -23.32 0.84 -9.29
C LYS A 80 -21.91 0.56 -8.80
N ILE A 81 -21.73 -0.57 -8.12
CA ILE A 81 -20.46 -1.00 -7.53
C ILE A 81 -19.84 -2.07 -8.42
N SER A 82 -18.54 -1.96 -8.67
CA SER A 82 -17.70 -2.98 -9.27
C SER A 82 -16.39 -3.09 -8.50
N GLU A 83 -15.68 -4.19 -8.70
CA GLU A 83 -14.45 -4.49 -7.96
C GLU A 83 -13.34 -4.89 -8.92
N SER A 84 -12.11 -4.56 -8.56
CA SER A 84 -10.90 -5.08 -9.18
C SER A 84 -9.90 -5.51 -8.10
N GLY A 85 -8.99 -6.42 -8.44
CA GLY A 85 -8.08 -7.05 -7.47
C GLY A 85 -8.60 -8.40 -6.98
N HIS A 86 -7.98 -8.93 -5.94
CA HIS A 86 -8.31 -10.24 -5.40
C HIS A 86 -8.06 -10.30 -3.89
N TYR A 87 -9.14 -10.46 -3.11
CA TYR A 87 -9.06 -10.60 -1.66
C TYR A 87 -8.70 -12.04 -1.29
N ARG A 88 -7.53 -12.23 -0.66
CA ARG A 88 -7.09 -13.52 -0.11
C ARG A 88 -7.31 -13.54 1.41
N LYS A 89 -7.80 -14.64 1.97
CA LYS A 89 -7.91 -14.81 3.43
C LYS A 89 -6.55 -14.68 4.15
N SER A 90 -5.49 -15.12 3.49
CA SER A 90 -4.12 -15.05 4.01
C SER A 90 -3.48 -13.67 3.82
N ALA A 91 -4.17 -12.70 3.22
CA ALA A 91 -3.64 -11.35 3.04
C ALA A 91 -3.32 -10.72 4.40
N LYS A 92 -2.14 -10.11 4.51
CA LYS A 92 -1.72 -9.35 5.69
C LYS A 92 -2.45 -8.03 5.68
N ASN A 93 -3.14 -7.66 6.77
CA ASN A 93 -3.84 -6.37 6.94
C ASN A 93 -4.39 -5.79 5.61
N PRO A 94 -5.44 -6.40 5.02
CA PRO A 94 -5.86 -6.11 3.66
C PRO A 94 -6.11 -4.62 3.41
N LEU A 95 -5.52 -4.06 2.36
CA LEU A 95 -5.67 -2.66 1.97
C LEU A 95 -6.73 -2.57 0.87
N ILE A 96 -7.73 -1.71 1.08
CA ILE A 96 -8.91 -1.62 0.21
C ILE A 96 -9.11 -0.17 -0.22
N ASN A 97 -9.03 0.11 -1.51
CA ASN A 97 -9.25 1.45 -2.05
C ASN A 97 -10.70 1.61 -2.51
N VAL A 98 -11.44 2.59 -1.98
CA VAL A 98 -12.79 2.94 -2.45
C VAL A 98 -12.71 4.19 -3.32
N VAL A 99 -13.19 4.06 -4.55
CA VAL A 99 -13.09 5.09 -5.58
C VAL A 99 -14.48 5.49 -6.03
N PHE A 100 -14.83 6.77 -5.82
CA PHE A 100 -16.07 7.35 -6.33
C PHE A 100 -15.82 7.98 -7.70
N GLU A 101 -16.49 7.48 -8.74
CA GLU A 101 -16.44 8.08 -10.08
C GLU A 101 -17.04 9.50 -10.06
N ASN A 102 -18.13 9.71 -9.29
CA ASN A 102 -18.61 11.04 -8.96
C ASN A 102 -17.83 11.62 -7.76
N ASN A 103 -16.58 12.00 -7.99
CA ASN A 103 -15.65 12.49 -6.97
C ASN A 103 -16.00 13.87 -6.38
N ARG A 104 -17.12 14.48 -6.79
CA ARG A 104 -17.66 15.74 -6.25
C ARG A 104 -19.06 15.58 -5.65
N ALA A 105 -19.54 14.34 -5.50
CA ALA A 105 -20.80 14.06 -4.83
C ALA A 105 -20.82 14.64 -3.41
N SER A 106 -22.02 14.91 -2.89
CA SER A 106 -22.18 15.41 -1.53
C SER A 106 -21.66 14.41 -0.49
N LEU A 107 -21.25 14.89 0.68
CA LEU A 107 -20.80 14.02 1.78
C LEU A 107 -21.84 12.96 2.17
N PRO A 108 -23.16 13.27 2.28
CA PRO A 108 -24.17 12.25 2.53
C PRO A 108 -24.22 11.16 1.45
N GLN A 109 -24.05 11.55 0.17
CA GLN A 109 -24.05 10.59 -0.93
C GLN A 109 -22.82 9.67 -0.88
N GLN A 110 -21.65 10.24 -0.62
CA GLN A 110 -20.41 9.47 -0.43
C GLN A 110 -20.53 8.52 0.77
N ALA A 111 -21.09 8.98 1.90
CA ALA A 111 -21.32 8.13 3.07
C ALA A 111 -22.28 6.96 2.76
N LEU A 112 -23.34 7.21 2.01
CA LEU A 112 -24.29 6.18 1.58
C LEU A 112 -23.63 5.15 0.65
N TRP A 113 -22.77 5.60 -0.25
CA TRP A 113 -21.97 4.72 -1.11
C TRP A 113 -20.95 3.90 -0.32
N THR A 114 -20.26 4.50 0.66
CA THR A 114 -19.35 3.78 1.58
C THR A 114 -20.10 2.71 2.38
N LYS A 115 -21.31 3.01 2.85
CA LYS A 115 -22.14 2.00 3.53
C LYS A 115 -22.48 0.82 2.61
N LYS A 116 -22.79 1.09 1.34
CA LYS A 116 -23.10 0.05 0.35
C LYS A 116 -21.86 -0.79 0.00
N SER A 117 -20.69 -0.17 -0.16
CA SER A 117 -19.44 -0.91 -0.41
C SER A 117 -19.07 -1.79 0.77
N TYR A 118 -19.30 -1.33 2.00
CA TYR A 118 -19.08 -2.14 3.20
C TYR A 118 -19.93 -3.42 3.23
N ALA A 119 -21.17 -3.38 2.73
CA ALA A 119 -22.02 -4.57 2.65
C ALA A 119 -21.43 -5.64 1.70
N ILE A 120 -20.91 -5.22 0.55
CA ILE A 120 -20.22 -6.11 -0.41
C ILE A 120 -18.92 -6.63 0.19
N PHE A 121 -18.19 -5.78 0.89
CA PHE A 121 -16.97 -6.20 1.57
C PHE A 121 -17.25 -7.25 2.65
N LYS A 122 -18.32 -7.06 3.43
CA LYS A 122 -18.72 -7.98 4.50
C LYS A 122 -19.00 -9.38 3.97
N THR A 123 -19.63 -9.53 2.81
CA THR A 123 -19.88 -10.86 2.24
C THR A 123 -18.57 -11.56 1.89
N LYS A 124 -17.53 -10.84 1.45
CA LYS A 124 -16.23 -11.43 1.09
C LYS A 124 -15.35 -11.77 2.28
N THR A 125 -15.51 -11.07 3.39
CA THR A 125 -14.75 -11.35 4.61
C THR A 125 -15.42 -12.37 5.51
N TRP A 126 -16.75 -12.37 5.58
CA TRP A 126 -17.51 -13.19 6.53
C TRP A 126 -18.21 -14.41 5.90
N ASN A 127 -18.50 -14.46 4.58
CA ASN A 127 -19.15 -15.64 3.97
C ASN A 127 -18.19 -16.80 3.65
N TYR A 128 -17.02 -16.84 4.27
CA TYR A 128 -16.14 -18.00 4.20
C TYR A 128 -15.90 -18.65 5.58
N GLU A 129 -16.86 -18.50 6.49
CA GLU A 129 -16.96 -19.23 7.77
C GLU A 129 -17.95 -20.41 7.70
N ILE A 130 -18.22 -20.95 6.51
CA ILE A 130 -18.98 -22.22 6.36
C ILE A 130 -18.19 -23.17 5.46
#